data_AF-A0A0F9WN65-F1
#
_entry.id   AF-A0A0F9WN65-F1
#
_cell.length_a   1.000
_cell.length_b   1.000
_cell.length_c   1.000
_cell.angle_alpha   90.00
_cell.angle_beta   90.00
_cell.angle_gamma   90.00
#
_symmetry.space_group_name_H-M   'P 1'
#
loop_
_entity.id
_entity.type
_entity.pdbx_description
1 polymer ?
#
loop_
_entity_poly.entity_id
_entity_poly.type
_entity_poly.pdbx_seq_one_letter_code
_entity_poly.pdbx_strand_id
1 'polypeptide(L)'
;MIFFILLSIFCEDVELTDFLNKDIKIFFAGYPTTFLGRDNDGSELIAHNKYVNFEKLNFNPKARIIKEGRTFEIFFSGARMCKNGNIIARCSTSGNWTIDRKYFGYSISKDGQCVTKDIDNTVKMKKCVDTDDQIFAFKHVTPDCNPENKFGDQHNVHVNLIQDDVKRYSIQTKKQATGEKNLQKDKNINIEDEFKLEEIAGTFLMDE
;
A
#
# COMPACT_ATOMS: atom_id res chain seq x y z
N MET A 1 -55.33 -13.01 -2.10
CA MET A 1 -54.22 -12.04 -2.13
C MET A 1 -53.03 -12.73 -1.45
N ILE A 2 -52.11 -13.31 -2.22
CA ILE A 2 -50.99 -14.11 -1.69
C ILE A 2 -49.82 -13.15 -1.47
N PHE A 3 -49.50 -12.90 -0.19
CA PHE A 3 -48.31 -12.15 0.22
C PHE A 3 -47.11 -13.10 0.11
N PHE A 4 -46.35 -13.00 -0.99
CA PHE A 4 -45.05 -13.64 -1.10
C PHE A 4 -44.07 -12.90 -0.17
N ILE A 5 -43.94 -13.37 1.07
CA ILE A 5 -42.87 -12.96 1.97
C ILE A 5 -41.58 -13.59 1.42
N LEU A 6 -40.87 -12.83 0.59
CA LEU A 6 -39.48 -13.11 0.22
C LEU A 6 -38.64 -12.99 1.50
N LEU A 7 -38.49 -14.13 2.19
CA LEU A 7 -37.45 -14.33 3.19
C LEU A 7 -36.11 -14.31 2.45
N SER A 8 -35.54 -13.12 2.33
CA SER A 8 -34.14 -12.93 1.92
C SER A 8 -33.28 -13.63 2.95
N ILE A 9 -32.81 -14.83 2.63
CA ILE A 9 -31.80 -15.55 3.40
C ILE A 9 -30.53 -14.68 3.33
N PHE A 10 -30.24 -13.96 4.42
CA PHE A 10 -29.01 -13.22 4.56
C PHE A 10 -27.88 -14.24 4.69
N CYS A 11 -27.21 -14.53 3.58
CA CYS A 11 -25.94 -15.23 3.60
C CYS A 11 -24.93 -14.26 4.23
N GLU A 12 -24.67 -14.44 5.52
CA GLU A 12 -23.65 -13.69 6.22
C GLU A 12 -22.28 -14.13 5.70
N ASP A 13 -21.45 -13.16 5.28
CA ASP A 13 -20.13 -13.46 4.72
C ASP A 13 -19.21 -14.01 5.82
N VAL A 14 -19.12 -15.34 5.86
CA VAL A 14 -18.34 -16.09 6.86
C VAL A 14 -16.89 -15.62 6.90
N GLU A 15 -16.31 -15.22 5.77
CA GLU A 15 -14.90 -14.81 5.72
C GLU A 15 -14.71 -13.45 6.40
N LEU A 16 -15.62 -12.49 6.18
CA LEU A 16 -15.54 -11.19 6.85
C LEU A 16 -15.67 -11.32 8.37
N THR A 17 -16.49 -12.27 8.84
CA THR A 17 -16.72 -12.47 10.28
C THR A 17 -15.46 -12.86 11.05
N ASP A 18 -14.48 -13.51 10.41
CA ASP A 18 -13.23 -13.87 11.06
C ASP A 18 -12.40 -12.63 11.46
N PHE A 19 -12.58 -11.50 10.76
CA PHE A 19 -11.84 -10.26 11.00
C PHE A 19 -12.53 -9.30 11.97
N LEU A 20 -13.80 -9.53 12.32
CA LEU A 20 -14.56 -8.64 13.18
C LEU A 20 -14.03 -8.63 14.61
N ASN A 21 -13.98 -7.44 15.21
CA ASN A 21 -13.52 -7.19 16.58
C ASN A 21 -12.07 -7.65 16.87
N LYS A 22 -11.28 -7.95 15.84
CA LYS A 22 -9.86 -8.31 15.95
C LYS A 22 -8.98 -7.22 15.33
N ASP A 23 -7.72 -7.24 15.73
CA ASP A 23 -6.72 -6.34 15.15
C ASP A 23 -6.25 -6.89 13.81
N ILE A 24 -6.41 -6.09 12.76
CA ILE A 24 -6.11 -6.45 11.38
C ILE A 24 -5.20 -5.41 10.72
N LYS A 25 -4.64 -5.76 9.57
CA LYS A 25 -4.06 -4.81 8.61
C LYS A 25 -4.90 -4.86 7.34
N ILE A 26 -5.29 -3.70 6.84
CA ILE A 26 -6.04 -3.56 5.58
C ILE A 26 -5.04 -3.18 4.49
N PHE A 27 -5.07 -3.90 3.37
CA PHE A 27 -4.17 -3.65 2.23
C PHE A 27 -4.91 -3.77 0.91
N PHE A 28 -4.34 -3.20 -0.14
CA PHE A 28 -4.94 -3.28 -1.47
C PHE A 28 -4.74 -4.67 -2.06
N ALA A 29 -5.80 -5.28 -2.58
CA ALA A 29 -5.74 -6.64 -3.12
C ALA A 29 -4.82 -6.73 -4.35
N GLY A 30 -4.87 -5.71 -5.23
CA GLY A 30 -3.97 -5.62 -6.40
C GLY A 30 -2.53 -5.23 -6.04
N TYR A 31 -2.29 -4.69 -4.83
CA TYR A 31 -0.96 -4.32 -4.35
C TYR A 31 -0.75 -4.84 -2.92
N PRO A 32 -0.47 -6.15 -2.74
CA PRO A 32 -0.44 -6.80 -1.42
C PRO A 32 0.61 -6.25 -0.44
N THR A 33 1.52 -5.40 -0.93
CA THR A 33 2.54 -4.74 -0.15
C THR A 33 2.11 -3.37 0.36
N THR A 34 0.98 -2.82 -0.09
CA THR A 34 0.54 -1.45 0.24
C THR A 34 -0.57 -1.50 1.27
N PHE A 35 -0.31 -0.96 2.46
CA PHE A 35 -1.19 -1.00 3.62
C PHE A 35 -1.87 0.34 3.83
N LEU A 36 -3.15 0.31 4.16
CA LEU A 36 -3.84 1.47 4.71
C LEU A 36 -3.42 1.68 6.16
N GLY A 37 -3.32 2.94 6.54
CA GLY A 37 -3.03 3.33 7.91
C GLY A 37 -3.09 4.83 8.09
N ARG A 38 -2.60 5.28 9.25
CA ARG A 38 -2.44 6.70 9.54
C ARG A 38 -1.06 6.96 10.09
N ASP A 39 -0.55 8.13 9.78
CA ASP A 39 0.54 8.70 10.57
C ASP A 39 -0.02 9.14 11.92
N ASN A 40 0.71 8.92 13.01
CA ASN A 40 0.19 9.27 14.34
C ASN A 40 -0.02 10.80 14.49
N ASP A 41 0.68 11.60 13.70
CA ASP A 41 0.51 13.06 13.63
C ASP A 41 -0.51 13.49 12.56
N GLY A 42 -0.84 12.61 11.62
CA GLY A 42 -1.74 12.86 10.51
C GLY A 42 -3.21 12.72 10.88
N SER A 43 -4.06 13.57 10.30
CA SER A 43 -5.52 13.45 10.43
C SER A 43 -6.14 12.52 9.38
N GLU A 44 -5.44 12.31 8.26
CA GLU A 44 -5.93 11.63 7.07
C GLU A 44 -5.48 10.17 6.99
N LEU A 45 -6.27 9.35 6.31
CA LEU A 45 -5.91 8.00 5.95
C LEU A 45 -5.00 8.02 4.73
N ILE A 46 -3.88 7.30 4.82
CA ILE A 46 -2.89 7.19 3.75
C ILE A 46 -2.51 5.73 3.51
N ALA A 47 -1.74 5.49 2.45
CA ALA A 47 -1.34 4.17 2.01
C ALA A 47 0.19 4.06 1.88
N HIS A 48 0.84 3.21 2.67
CA HIS A 48 2.29 3.01 2.58
C HIS A 48 2.68 1.58 2.23
N ASN A 49 3.77 1.44 1.49
CA ASN A 49 4.33 0.13 1.16
C ASN A 49 5.02 -0.48 2.40
N LYS A 50 4.86 -1.77 2.67
CA LYS A 50 5.53 -2.49 3.78
C LYS A 50 7.05 -2.40 3.79
N TYR A 51 7.68 -2.04 2.68
CA TYR A 51 9.12 -1.88 2.58
C TYR A 51 9.62 -0.52 3.09
N VAL A 52 8.73 0.44 3.38
CA VAL A 52 9.11 1.66 4.10
C VAL A 52 9.21 1.36 5.59
N ASN A 53 10.06 2.10 6.29
CA ASN A 53 10.17 1.98 7.73
C ASN A 53 8.99 2.74 8.39
N PHE A 54 7.98 1.99 8.82
CA PHE A 54 6.76 2.53 9.45
C PHE A 54 7.07 3.33 10.72
N GLU A 55 8.04 2.93 11.54
CA GLU A 55 8.41 3.66 12.75
C GLU A 55 8.99 5.03 12.41
N LYS A 56 9.88 5.11 11.42
CA LYS A 56 10.47 6.38 10.96
C LYS A 56 9.44 7.33 10.37
N LEU A 57 8.38 6.80 9.77
CA LEU A 57 7.28 7.59 9.22
C LEU A 57 6.15 7.82 10.23
N ASN A 58 6.28 7.33 11.46
CA ASN A 58 5.23 7.39 12.46
C ASN A 58 3.89 6.76 11.98
N PHE A 59 3.97 5.80 11.06
CA PHE A 59 2.83 5.20 10.37
C PHE A 59 2.35 3.95 11.08
N ASN A 60 1.03 3.85 11.31
CA ASN A 60 0.40 2.72 11.96
C ASN A 60 -0.67 2.10 11.05
N PRO A 61 -0.43 0.87 10.52
CA PRO A 61 -1.39 0.16 9.67
C PRO A 61 -2.44 -0.64 10.44
N LYS A 62 -2.43 -0.58 11.78
CA LYS A 62 -3.32 -1.37 12.63
C LYS A 62 -4.74 -0.83 12.54
N ALA A 63 -5.65 -1.70 12.12
CA ALA A 63 -7.07 -1.41 12.01
C ALA A 63 -7.93 -2.40 12.80
N ARG A 64 -9.19 -2.04 13.01
CA ARG A 64 -10.22 -2.91 13.58
C ARG A 64 -11.56 -2.62 12.91
N ILE A 65 -12.32 -3.67 12.62
CA ILE A 65 -13.67 -3.57 12.05
C ILE A 65 -14.67 -4.04 13.11
N ILE A 66 -15.69 -3.23 13.36
CA ILE A 66 -16.81 -3.54 14.27
C ILE A 66 -18.09 -3.51 13.44
N LYS A 67 -18.94 -4.52 13.60
CA LYS A 67 -20.22 -4.61 12.89
C LYS A 67 -21.32 -3.96 13.71
N GLU A 68 -22.00 -2.98 13.12
CA GLU A 68 -23.14 -2.23 13.69
C GLU A 68 -24.37 -2.46 12.81
N GLY A 69 -25.13 -3.52 13.11
CA GLY A 69 -26.29 -3.93 12.33
C GLY A 69 -25.91 -4.33 10.89
N ARG A 70 -26.26 -3.48 9.92
CA ARG A 70 -25.95 -3.68 8.48
C ARG A 70 -24.74 -2.91 8.01
N THR A 71 -24.13 -2.11 8.88
CA THR A 71 -22.98 -1.27 8.57
C THR A 71 -21.79 -1.64 9.45
N PHE A 72 -20.63 -1.06 9.17
CA PHE A 72 -19.40 -1.32 9.88
C PHE A 72 -18.77 -0.02 10.36
N GLU A 73 -18.24 -0.01 11.58
CA GLU A 73 -17.29 1.00 12.01
C GLU A 73 -15.87 0.47 11.79
N ILE A 74 -15.03 1.30 11.18
CA ILE A 74 -13.63 0.97 10.92
C ILE A 74 -12.78 1.92 11.75
N PHE A 75 -11.81 1.38 12.47
CA PHE A 75 -10.89 2.13 13.33
C PHE A 75 -9.47 1.94 12.84
N PHE A 76 -8.69 3.02 12.84
CA PHE A 76 -7.24 3.00 12.63
C PHE A 76 -6.58 3.66 13.84
N SER A 77 -5.60 2.97 14.45
CA SER A 77 -4.94 3.45 15.68
C SER A 77 -5.92 3.83 16.80
N GLY A 78 -7.04 3.11 16.92
CA GLY A 78 -8.09 3.37 17.90
C GLY A 78 -9.02 4.55 17.57
N ALA A 79 -8.72 5.33 16.53
CA ALA A 79 -9.57 6.42 16.07
C ALA A 79 -10.49 5.97 14.94
N ARG A 80 -11.75 6.42 14.98
CA ARG A 80 -12.75 6.04 13.97
C ARG A 80 -12.41 6.64 12.60
N MET A 81 -12.72 5.88 11.55
CA MET A 81 -12.61 6.28 10.15
C MET A 81 -13.88 6.96 9.69
N CYS A 82 -13.77 8.16 9.14
CA CYS A 82 -14.92 8.97 8.72
C CYS A 82 -14.63 9.66 7.39
N LYS A 83 -15.69 9.88 6.60
CA LYS A 83 -15.63 10.63 5.36
C LYS A 83 -15.80 12.12 5.67
N ASN A 84 -14.89 12.96 5.16
CA ASN A 84 -15.03 14.41 5.17
C ASN A 84 -14.86 14.92 3.73
N GLY A 85 -15.97 15.17 3.03
CA GLY A 85 -15.93 15.42 1.59
C GLY A 85 -15.30 14.23 0.83
N ASN A 86 -14.19 14.50 0.13
CA ASN A 86 -13.45 13.49 -0.64
C ASN A 86 -12.27 12.85 0.12
N ILE A 87 -11.96 13.32 1.33
CA ILE A 87 -10.89 12.77 2.17
C ILE A 87 -11.47 11.84 3.23
N ILE A 88 -10.61 10.97 3.75
CA ILE A 88 -10.94 10.06 4.85
C ILE A 88 -10.14 10.50 6.06
N ALA A 89 -10.83 10.93 7.10
CA ALA A 89 -10.24 11.55 8.28
C ALA A 89 -10.70 10.85 9.58
N ARG A 90 -10.16 11.31 10.71
CA ARG A 90 -10.65 10.96 12.05
C ARG A 90 -11.93 11.71 12.40
N CYS A 91 -12.86 11.07 13.11
CA CYS A 91 -13.97 11.78 13.74
C CYS A 91 -14.41 11.13 15.07
N SER A 92 -15.12 11.91 15.89
CA SER A 92 -15.67 11.49 17.20
C SER A 92 -17.06 10.85 17.10
N THR A 93 -17.80 11.14 16.02
CA THR A 93 -19.15 10.65 15.76
C THR A 93 -19.15 9.31 15.02
N SER A 94 -20.32 8.71 14.78
CA SER A 94 -20.43 7.41 14.11
C SER A 94 -19.90 7.46 12.67
N GLY A 95 -19.18 6.39 12.32
CA GLY A 95 -18.41 6.27 11.08
C GLY A 95 -18.89 5.04 10.34
N ASN A 96 -20.18 5.00 10.00
CA ASN A 96 -20.79 3.84 9.35
C ASN A 96 -20.28 3.73 7.91
N TRP A 97 -19.77 2.55 7.56
CA TRP A 97 -19.30 2.14 6.24
C TRP A 97 -20.06 0.90 5.77
N THR A 98 -20.14 0.72 4.47
CA THR A 98 -20.56 -0.53 3.85
C THR A 98 -19.32 -1.28 3.40
N ILE A 99 -19.22 -2.57 3.73
CA ILE A 99 -18.16 -3.46 3.27
C ILE A 99 -18.83 -4.56 2.44
N ASP A 100 -18.56 -4.57 1.14
CA ASP A 100 -19.17 -5.51 0.21
C ASP A 100 -18.11 -6.47 -0.34
N ARG A 101 -18.46 -7.76 -0.40
CA ARG A 101 -17.61 -8.79 -1.01
C ARG A 101 -17.49 -8.55 -2.51
N LYS A 102 -16.27 -8.67 -3.01
CA LYS A 102 -15.90 -8.61 -4.42
C LYS A 102 -15.17 -9.90 -4.80
N TYR A 103 -14.86 -10.07 -6.09
CA TYR A 103 -14.23 -11.29 -6.57
C TYR A 103 -12.86 -11.57 -5.89
N PHE A 104 -12.08 -10.51 -5.63
CA PHE A 104 -10.74 -10.59 -5.03
C PHE A 104 -10.60 -9.82 -3.71
N GLY A 105 -11.63 -9.83 -2.85
CA GLY A 105 -11.57 -9.17 -1.54
C GLY A 105 -12.84 -8.37 -1.27
N TYR A 106 -12.68 -7.14 -0.79
CA TYR A 106 -13.79 -6.30 -0.31
C TYR A 106 -13.67 -4.87 -0.80
N SER A 107 -14.79 -4.22 -1.13
CA SER A 107 -14.85 -2.77 -1.30
C SER A 107 -15.36 -2.11 -0.03
N ILE A 108 -14.78 -0.96 0.34
CA ILE A 108 -15.23 -0.15 1.47
C ILE A 108 -15.88 1.12 0.92
N SER A 109 -17.16 1.34 1.21
CA SER A 109 -17.94 2.42 0.59
C SER A 109 -18.79 3.22 1.58
N LYS A 110 -19.10 4.46 1.20
CA LYS A 110 -20.01 5.37 1.90
C LYS A 110 -20.62 6.39 0.95
N ASP A 111 -21.94 6.53 0.99
CA ASP A 111 -22.75 7.39 0.12
C ASP A 111 -22.47 7.17 -1.38
N GLY A 112 -22.36 5.91 -1.80
CA GLY A 112 -22.10 5.54 -3.20
C GLY A 112 -20.68 5.82 -3.71
N GLN A 113 -19.76 6.23 -2.82
CA GLN A 113 -18.34 6.39 -3.12
C GLN A 113 -17.52 5.32 -2.41
N CYS A 114 -16.43 4.89 -3.03
CA CYS A 114 -15.51 3.88 -2.52
C CYS A 114 -14.19 4.51 -2.09
N VAL A 115 -13.61 3.97 -1.02
CA VAL A 115 -12.24 4.25 -0.61
C VAL A 115 -11.33 3.81 -1.76
N THR A 116 -10.52 4.72 -2.28
CA THR A 116 -9.70 4.51 -3.47
C THR A 116 -8.27 4.97 -3.22
N LYS A 117 -7.29 4.14 -3.57
CA LYS A 117 -5.90 4.59 -3.68
C LYS A 117 -5.80 5.63 -4.79
N ASP A 118 -5.26 6.78 -4.48
CA ASP A 118 -4.95 7.80 -5.47
C ASP A 118 -3.42 7.82 -5.73
N ILE A 119 -2.96 8.84 -6.43
CA ILE A 119 -1.54 9.07 -6.68
C ILE A 119 -0.82 9.44 -5.37
N ASP A 120 0.49 9.22 -5.30
CA ASP A 120 1.36 9.64 -4.19
C ASP A 120 0.92 9.15 -2.80
N ASN A 121 0.55 7.87 -2.68
CA ASN A 121 0.18 7.25 -1.41
C ASN A 121 -1.07 7.84 -0.72
N THR A 122 -1.78 8.74 -1.40
CA THR A 122 -3.00 9.35 -0.86
C THR A 122 -4.20 8.42 -1.05
N VAL A 123 -5.21 8.56 -0.18
CA VAL A 123 -6.43 7.76 -0.22
C VAL A 123 -7.63 8.71 -0.21
N LYS A 124 -8.53 8.54 -1.18
CA LYS A 124 -9.68 9.44 -1.39
C LYS A 124 -10.96 8.67 -1.64
N MET A 125 -12.09 9.35 -1.48
CA MET A 125 -13.39 8.85 -1.89
C MET A 125 -13.60 9.14 -3.38
N LYS A 126 -13.78 8.09 -4.19
CA LYS A 126 -14.13 8.21 -5.61
C LYS A 126 -15.37 7.37 -5.93
N LYS A 127 -15.94 7.53 -7.13
CA LYS A 127 -17.05 6.68 -7.59
C LYS A 127 -16.60 5.20 -7.57
N CYS A 128 -17.47 4.31 -7.09
CA CYS A 128 -17.20 2.88 -7.10
C CYS A 128 -17.19 2.35 -8.55
N VAL A 129 -16.06 1.75 -8.95
CA VAL A 129 -15.81 1.19 -10.28
C VAL A 129 -15.16 -0.20 -10.23
N ASP A 130 -15.01 -0.78 -9.03
CA ASP A 130 -14.47 -2.14 -8.79
C ASP A 130 -13.08 -2.39 -9.40
N THR A 131 -12.23 -1.36 -9.44
CA THR A 131 -10.83 -1.45 -9.87
C THR A 131 -9.92 -1.87 -8.72
N ASP A 132 -8.72 -2.39 -9.02
CA ASP A 132 -7.74 -2.84 -8.02
C ASP A 132 -7.39 -1.80 -6.94
N ASP A 133 -7.45 -0.51 -7.27
CA ASP A 133 -7.26 0.60 -6.32
C ASP A 133 -8.41 0.78 -5.31
N GLN A 134 -9.51 0.03 -5.45
CA GLN A 134 -10.71 0.07 -4.61
C GLN A 134 -11.02 -1.27 -3.93
N ILE A 135 -10.22 -2.30 -4.20
CA ILE A 135 -10.39 -3.63 -3.62
C ILE A 135 -9.36 -3.85 -2.52
N PHE A 136 -9.84 -4.26 -1.37
CA PHE A 136 -9.07 -4.46 -0.16
C PHE A 136 -9.10 -5.92 0.28
N ALA A 137 -8.01 -6.36 0.87
CA ALA A 137 -7.92 -7.61 1.59
C ALA A 137 -7.49 -7.34 3.03
N PHE A 138 -7.81 -8.31 3.90
CA PHE A 138 -7.57 -8.23 5.33
C PHE A 138 -6.63 -9.33 5.75
N LYS A 139 -5.79 -9.03 6.74
CA LYS A 139 -5.00 -10.04 7.45
C LYS A 139 -4.96 -9.72 8.92
N HIS A 140 -4.92 -10.75 9.76
CA HIS A 140 -4.70 -10.57 11.20
C HIS A 140 -3.35 -9.89 11.46
N VAL A 141 -3.30 -9.03 12.47
CA VAL A 141 -2.04 -8.60 13.04
C VAL A 141 -1.45 -9.81 13.76
N THR A 142 -0.58 -10.54 13.07
CA THR A 142 0.28 -11.52 13.74
C THR A 142 1.32 -10.73 14.53
N PRO A 143 1.60 -11.10 15.79
CA PRO A 143 2.85 -10.67 16.41
C PRO A 143 3.95 -11.06 15.44
N ASP A 144 4.86 -10.13 15.14
CA ASP A 144 6.00 -10.47 14.31
C ASP A 144 6.65 -11.69 14.98
N CYS A 145 6.64 -12.83 14.31
CA CYS A 145 7.51 -13.94 14.63
C CYS A 145 8.93 -13.51 14.24
N ASN A 146 9.40 -12.41 14.81
CA ASN A 146 10.79 -12.18 14.99
C ASN A 146 11.14 -13.19 16.08
N PRO A 147 11.81 -14.32 15.76
CA PRO A 147 12.50 -15.00 16.83
C PRO A 147 13.40 -13.92 17.40
N GLU A 148 13.05 -13.38 18.57
CA GLU A 148 14.03 -12.65 19.37
C GLU A 148 15.29 -13.47 19.26
N ASN A 149 16.38 -12.81 18.88
CA ASN A 149 17.72 -13.36 18.84
C ASN A 149 18.08 -13.90 20.23
N LYS A 150 17.51 -15.05 20.59
CA LYS A 150 17.93 -15.96 21.65
C LYS A 150 18.95 -16.95 21.10
N PHE A 151 19.60 -16.63 19.98
CA PHE A 151 20.91 -17.15 19.66
C PHE A 151 21.96 -16.26 20.33
N GLY A 152 21.97 -16.33 21.66
CA GLY A 152 23.19 -16.10 22.45
C GLY A 152 24.16 -17.27 22.35
N ASP A 153 23.81 -18.34 21.62
CA ASP A 153 24.74 -19.39 21.25
C ASP A 153 25.35 -19.07 19.90
N GLN A 154 26.66 -18.83 19.92
CA GLN A 154 27.52 -18.78 18.75
C GLN A 154 27.38 -20.08 17.96
N HIS A 155 26.43 -20.15 17.03
CA HIS A 155 26.54 -21.09 15.94
C HIS A 155 27.70 -20.64 15.07
N ASN A 156 28.88 -21.22 15.32
CA ASN A 156 29.96 -21.28 14.36
C ASN A 156 29.41 -22.01 13.13
N VAL A 157 28.80 -21.25 12.23
CA VAL A 157 28.52 -21.72 10.88
C VAL A 157 29.89 -21.87 10.24
N HIS A 158 30.40 -23.09 10.23
CA HIS A 158 31.56 -23.44 9.43
C HIS A 158 31.11 -23.38 7.97
N VAL A 159 31.20 -22.20 7.38
CA VAL A 159 31.14 -22.04 5.94
C VAL A 159 32.38 -22.75 5.42
N ASN A 160 32.22 -23.99 4.97
CA ASN A 160 33.14 -24.58 4.03
C ASN A 160 33.04 -23.74 2.76
N LEU A 161 33.79 -22.64 2.72
CA LEU A 161 34.19 -22.01 1.49
C LEU A 161 34.97 -23.09 0.75
N ILE A 162 34.31 -23.74 -0.21
CA ILE A 162 35.01 -24.43 -1.26
C ILE A 162 35.91 -23.36 -1.86
N GLN A 163 37.22 -23.48 -1.61
CA GLN A 163 38.21 -22.69 -2.33
C GLN A 163 38.07 -23.09 -3.78
N ASP A 164 37.37 -22.25 -4.53
CA ASP A 164 37.45 -22.24 -5.98
C ASP A 164 38.90 -21.84 -6.32
N ASP A 165 39.77 -22.85 -6.38
CA ASP A 165 41.06 -22.81 -7.04
C ASP A 165 40.83 -22.66 -8.56
N VAL A 166 40.16 -21.57 -8.94
CA VAL A 166 40.09 -21.12 -10.32
C VAL A 166 41.47 -20.53 -10.63
N LYS A 167 42.37 -21.42 -11.09
CA LYS A 167 43.56 -21.03 -11.83
C LYS A 167 43.11 -20.09 -12.94
N ARG A 168 43.37 -18.79 -12.76
CA ARG A 168 43.28 -17.79 -13.82
C ARG A 168 44.21 -18.23 -14.94
N TYR A 169 43.66 -18.86 -15.98
CA TYR A 169 44.34 -18.98 -17.25
C TYR A 169 44.50 -17.56 -17.79
N SER A 170 45.71 -17.04 -17.70
CA SER A 170 46.11 -15.86 -18.45
C SER A 170 46.18 -16.27 -19.92
N ILE A 171 45.17 -15.87 -20.69
CA ILE A 171 45.21 -15.95 -22.14
C ILE A 171 46.29 -14.97 -22.60
N GLN A 172 47.51 -15.45 -22.82
CA GLN A 172 48.51 -14.71 -23.59
C GLN A 172 48.03 -14.70 -25.05
N THR A 173 47.31 -13.65 -25.42
CA THR A 173 47.04 -13.33 -26.81
C THR A 173 48.36 -13.00 -27.49
N LYS A 174 48.88 -13.95 -28.27
CA LYS A 174 49.96 -13.69 -29.23
C LYS A 174 49.47 -12.64 -30.22
N LYS A 175 50.07 -11.45 -30.15
CA LYS A 175 50.06 -10.45 -31.22
C LYS A 175 50.53 -11.11 -32.51
N GLN A 176 49.63 -11.32 -33.46
CA GLN A 176 49.98 -11.25 -34.87
C GLN A 176 49.56 -9.88 -35.37
N ALA A 177 50.57 -9.06 -35.68
CA ALA A 177 50.42 -7.79 -36.33
C ALA A 177 50.19 -8.02 -37.82
N THR A 178 49.07 -7.54 -38.38
CA THR A 178 49.03 -7.03 -39.76
C THR A 178 47.79 -6.17 -40.01
N GLY A 179 48.01 -4.92 -40.46
CA GLY A 179 47.07 -4.09 -41.24
C GLY A 179 45.92 -3.44 -40.48
N GLU A 180 46.06 -2.21 -39.99
CA GLU A 180 45.76 -0.95 -40.68
C GLU A 180 44.33 -0.39 -40.43
N LYS A 181 44.32 0.82 -39.83
CA LYS A 181 43.40 1.95 -39.98
C LYS A 181 42.14 2.05 -39.07
N ASN A 182 42.31 2.90 -38.05
CA ASN A 182 41.53 4.10 -37.72
C ASN A 182 39.99 4.02 -37.72
N LEU A 183 39.33 4.23 -36.56
CA LEU A 183 38.87 5.57 -36.16
C LEU A 183 38.33 5.58 -34.71
N GLN A 184 38.87 6.51 -33.92
CA GLN A 184 38.30 7.15 -32.71
C GLN A 184 36.84 7.61 -32.94
N LYS A 185 35.98 7.90 -31.96
CA LYS A 185 36.21 8.53 -30.66
C LYS A 185 34.95 8.45 -29.79
N ASP A 186 35.19 8.56 -28.50
CA ASP A 186 34.29 8.75 -27.38
C ASP A 186 33.13 9.73 -27.61
N LYS A 187 31.97 9.42 -26.99
CA LYS A 187 31.01 10.44 -26.58
C LYS A 187 30.68 10.28 -25.10
N ASN A 188 31.27 11.17 -24.30
CA ASN A 188 30.78 11.60 -23.00
C ASN A 188 29.34 12.11 -23.16
N ILE A 189 28.42 11.62 -22.31
CA ILE A 189 27.09 12.19 -22.16
C ILE A 189 27.14 13.08 -20.91
N ASN A 190 27.18 14.39 -21.14
CA ASN A 190 26.88 15.41 -20.15
C ASN A 190 25.36 15.53 -20.04
N ILE A 191 24.81 15.46 -18.82
CA ILE A 191 23.41 15.76 -18.54
C ILE A 191 23.40 17.04 -17.72
N GLU A 192 23.09 18.17 -18.37
CA GLU A 192 22.72 19.42 -17.71
C GLU A 192 21.34 19.84 -18.26
N ASP A 193 20.43 20.02 -17.29
CA ASP A 193 19.32 20.97 -17.18
C ASP A 193 18.42 21.32 -18.38
N GLU A 194 17.10 21.14 -18.17
CA GLU A 194 16.15 22.25 -18.27
C GLU A 194 14.81 21.89 -17.57
N PHE A 195 14.60 22.42 -16.37
CA PHE A 195 13.29 22.49 -15.71
C PHE A 195 12.63 23.82 -16.14
N LYS A 196 11.52 23.76 -16.89
CA LYS A 196 10.64 24.92 -17.13
C LYS A 196 9.42 24.83 -16.22
N LEU A 197 9.34 25.75 -15.27
CA LEU A 197 8.13 26.09 -14.52
C LEU A 197 7.44 27.23 -15.29
N GLU A 198 6.29 26.92 -15.91
CA GLU A 198 5.34 27.95 -16.34
C GLU A 198 4.40 28.27 -15.17
N GLU A 199 4.55 29.48 -14.64
CA GLU A 199 3.61 30.12 -13.72
C GLU A 199 2.44 30.69 -14.53
N ILE A 200 1.22 30.21 -14.28
CA ILE A 200 -0.02 30.83 -14.80
C ILE A 200 -1.01 30.98 -13.65
N ALA A 201 -1.19 32.22 -13.20
CA ALA A 201 -2.46 32.85 -12.75
C ALA A 201 -2.05 34.17 -12.04
N GLY A 202 -2.50 35.36 -12.43
CA GLY A 202 -3.81 35.71 -12.97
C GLY A 202 -4.52 36.58 -11.91
N THR A 203 -4.07 37.82 -11.75
CA THR A 203 -4.68 38.81 -10.84
C THR A 203 -4.93 40.09 -11.62
N PHE A 204 -6.20 40.45 -11.85
CA PHE A 204 -6.77 41.74 -12.31
C PHE A 204 -8.26 41.43 -12.62
N LEU A 205 -9.32 42.14 -12.19
CA LEU A 205 -9.55 43.46 -11.62
C LEU A 205 -10.85 43.47 -10.80
N MET A 206 -10.93 44.43 -9.87
CA MET A 206 -12.14 45.04 -9.34
C MET A 206 -12.97 45.72 -10.44
N ASP A 207 -14.30 45.68 -10.37
CA ASP A 207 -15.14 46.88 -10.19
C ASP A 207 -16.64 46.54 -10.26
N GLU A 208 -17.39 47.36 -9.50
CA GLU A 208 -18.86 47.51 -9.30
C GLU A 208 -19.53 46.69 -8.16
#